data_AF-A0AAF0DWZ0-F1
#
_entry.id   AF-A0AAF0DWZ0-F1
#
_cell.length_a   1.000
_cell.length_b   1.000
_cell.length_c   1.000
_cell.angle_alpha   90.00
_cell.angle_beta   90.00
_cell.angle_gamma   90.00
#
_symmetry.space_group_name_H-M   'P 1'
#
loop_
_entity.id
_entity.type
_entity.pdbx_description
1 polymer ?
#
loop_
_entity_poly.entity_id
_entity_poly.type
_entity_poly.pdbx_seq_one_letter_code
_entity_poly.pdbx_strand_id
1 'polypeptide(L)'
;MATAHSAVVHAQGVSYTANVLVEGTGVHIGIVRNVGEHARRAPWWIVRVPRAPTASGAHDAAWAHRVVEHWPHVSLTVSEPDTPDEDTEQETPDEVCTVHVPLPTPLVVQAPPASERASSVYSARLVHALAEHTQRQVAGLEAAVRASHAALDAERAKYRELLAAHPPSTARYAAASIVHPGRIRYVPC
;
A
#
# COMPACT_ATOMS: atom_id res chain seq x y z
N MET A 1 -16.95 7.68 0.24
CA MET A 1 -16.06 6.55 0.57
C MET A 1 -14.68 7.11 0.83
N ALA A 2 -14.04 6.75 1.93
CA ALA A 2 -12.73 7.27 2.31
C ALA A 2 -11.62 6.43 1.65
N THR A 3 -10.52 7.08 1.29
CA THR A 3 -9.29 6.39 0.82
C THR A 3 -8.11 6.92 1.59
N ALA A 4 -7.25 6.04 2.08
CA ALA A 4 -6.08 6.40 2.86
C ALA A 4 -4.81 5.78 2.29
N HIS A 5 -3.73 6.55 2.29
CA HIS A 5 -2.39 6.07 1.93
C HIS A 5 -1.37 6.58 2.95
N SER A 6 -0.36 5.76 3.20
CA SER A 6 0.72 6.05 4.14
C SER A 6 2.05 5.83 3.43
N ALA A 7 3.01 6.71 3.68
CA ALA A 7 4.39 6.60 3.22
C ALA A 7 5.33 6.89 4.38
N VAL A 8 6.42 6.15 4.48
CA VAL A 8 7.52 6.49 5.40
C VAL A 8 8.44 7.46 4.70
N VAL A 9 8.69 8.60 5.32
CA VAL A 9 9.52 9.67 4.78
C VAL A 9 10.66 9.94 5.74
N HIS A 10 11.85 10.21 5.20
CA HIS A 10 13.00 10.63 5.98
C HIS A 10 13.31 12.09 5.69
N ALA A 11 13.36 12.92 6.72
CA ALA A 11 13.69 14.33 6.64
C ALA A 11 14.63 14.69 7.79
N GLN A 12 15.72 15.41 7.50
CA GLN A 12 16.70 15.87 8.50
C GLN A 12 17.22 14.74 9.43
N GLY A 13 17.39 13.51 8.90
CA GLY A 13 17.84 12.36 9.68
C GLY A 13 16.79 11.72 10.59
N VAL A 14 15.54 12.21 10.57
CA VAL A 14 14.41 11.70 11.34
C VAL A 14 13.43 10.98 10.40
N SER A 15 12.81 9.90 10.90
CA SER A 15 11.75 9.18 10.17
C SER A 15 10.37 9.70 10.56
N TYR A 16 9.51 9.87 9.58
CA TYR A 16 8.12 10.30 9.73
C TYR A 16 7.20 9.34 8.97
N THR A 17 5.97 9.21 9.44
CA THR A 17 4.89 8.59 8.66
C THR A 17 4.01 9.70 8.10
N ALA A 18 4.00 9.84 6.78
CA ALA A 18 3.18 10.77 6.03
C ALA A 18 1.90 10.08 5.55
N ASN A 19 0.75 10.58 5.97
CA ASN A 19 -0.54 10.00 5.67
C ASN A 19 -1.39 10.97 4.87
N VAL A 20 -2.09 10.47 3.85
CA VAL A 20 -3.15 11.19 3.16
C VAL A 20 -4.46 10.44 3.36
N LEU A 21 -5.50 11.20 3.69
CA LEU A 21 -6.87 10.74 3.83
C LEU A 21 -7.76 11.56 2.90
N VAL A 22 -8.37 10.89 1.93
CA VAL A 22 -9.31 11.48 0.98
C VAL A 22 -10.72 11.11 1.42
N GLU A 23 -11.53 12.11 1.75
CA GLU A 23 -12.93 11.95 2.15
C GLU A 23 -13.85 12.87 1.35
N GLY A 24 -14.69 12.26 0.50
CA GLY A 24 -15.53 13.02 -0.42
C GLY A 24 -14.65 13.80 -1.40
N THR A 25 -14.68 15.13 -1.30
CA THR A 25 -13.81 16.04 -2.08
C THR A 25 -12.68 16.65 -1.26
N GLY A 26 -12.58 16.31 0.04
CA GLY A 26 -11.55 16.81 0.94
C GLY A 26 -10.30 15.93 0.93
N VAL A 27 -9.13 16.56 0.86
CA VAL A 27 -7.85 15.91 1.09
C VAL A 27 -7.32 16.39 2.43
N HIS A 28 -7.04 15.45 3.32
CA HIS A 28 -6.41 15.69 4.61
C HIS A 28 -5.03 15.05 4.59
N ILE A 29 -4.03 15.78 5.08
CA ILE A 29 -2.67 15.29 5.25
C ILE A 29 -2.36 15.29 6.73
N GLY A 30 -1.82 14.19 7.21
CA GLY A 30 -1.37 14.01 8.59
C GLY A 30 0.02 13.40 8.65
N ILE A 31 0.94 14.14 9.25
CA ILE A 31 2.33 13.73 9.44
C ILE A 31 2.53 13.40 10.92
N VAL A 32 3.19 12.29 11.21
CA VAL A 32 3.58 11.93 12.58
C VAL A 32 5.06 11.54 12.59
N ARG A 33 5.79 12.03 13.59
CA ARG A 33 7.20 11.63 13.80
C ARG A 33 7.24 10.18 14.27
N ASN A 34 8.07 9.35 13.63
CA ASN A 34 8.31 7.99 14.10
C ASN A 34 9.29 8.06 15.25
N VAL A 35 8.75 7.99 16.47
CA VAL A 35 9.55 7.97 17.69
C VAL A 35 9.80 6.54 18.14
N GLY A 36 10.99 6.27 18.70
CA GLY A 36 11.30 4.98 19.32
C GLY A 36 10.43 4.71 20.56
N GLU A 37 10.51 3.49 21.10
CA GLU A 37 9.67 2.98 22.21
C GLU A 37 9.69 3.83 23.49
N HIS A 38 10.55 4.84 23.62
CA HIS A 38 10.77 5.61 24.86
C HIS A 38 10.33 7.07 24.77
N ALA A 39 9.82 7.54 23.63
CA ALA A 39 9.30 8.91 23.55
C ALA A 39 7.86 8.97 24.06
N ARG A 40 7.58 9.94 24.94
CA ARG A 40 6.27 10.03 25.61
C ARG A 40 5.11 10.30 24.65
N ARG A 41 5.30 11.07 23.56
CA ARG A 41 4.30 11.35 22.50
C ARG A 41 5.00 11.75 21.20
N ALA A 42 4.49 11.29 20.06
CA ALA A 42 4.92 11.77 18.75
C ALA A 42 4.12 13.03 18.36
N PRO A 43 4.76 14.14 17.98
CA PRO A 43 4.05 15.29 17.43
C PRO A 43 3.33 14.92 16.13
N TRP A 44 2.12 15.46 15.98
CA TRP A 44 1.31 15.34 14.77
C TRP A 44 1.19 16.70 14.11
N TRP A 45 1.34 16.76 12.79
CA TRP A 45 0.99 17.91 11.98
C TRP A 45 -0.15 17.53 11.06
N ILE A 46 -1.25 18.29 11.08
CA ILE A 46 -2.46 17.94 10.34
C ILE A 46 -2.98 19.16 9.61
N VAL A 47 -3.23 18.99 8.32
CA VAL A 47 -3.76 20.05 7.46
C VAL A 47 -4.84 19.50 6.54
N ARG A 48 -5.91 20.30 6.38
CA ARG A 48 -6.87 20.09 5.29
C ARG A 48 -6.38 20.88 4.10
N VAL A 49 -6.05 20.19 3.02
CA VAL A 49 -5.56 20.85 1.81
C VAL A 49 -6.72 21.62 1.17
N PRO A 50 -6.60 22.94 0.97
CA PRO A 50 -7.62 23.70 0.26
C PRO A 50 -7.71 23.19 -1.18
N ARG A 51 -8.93 23.16 -1.74
CA ARG A 51 -9.15 22.79 -3.14
C ARG A 51 -8.25 23.63 -4.04
N ALA A 52 -7.63 23.01 -5.04
CA ALA A 52 -6.92 23.76 -6.07
C ALA A 52 -7.91 24.73 -6.73
N PRO A 53 -7.64 26.05 -6.75
CA PRO A 53 -8.50 27.02 -7.41
C PRO A 53 -8.41 26.78 -8.91
N THR A 54 -9.32 25.99 -9.45
CA THR A 54 -9.48 25.84 -10.90
C THR A 54 -10.66 26.71 -11.32
N ALA A 55 -10.45 27.51 -12.36
CA ALA A 55 -11.43 28.47 -12.87
C ALA A 55 -12.74 27.83 -13.38
N SER A 56 -12.82 26.49 -13.48
CA SER A 56 -13.95 25.77 -14.07
C SER A 56 -14.77 24.91 -13.11
N GLY A 57 -14.44 24.84 -11.82
CA GLY A 57 -15.25 24.13 -10.80
C GLY A 57 -15.43 22.61 -11.01
N ALA A 58 -14.80 22.00 -12.01
CA ALA A 58 -15.10 20.63 -12.47
C ALA A 58 -14.00 19.57 -12.18
N HIS A 59 -13.06 19.81 -11.26
CA HIS A 59 -11.88 18.93 -11.10
C HIS A 59 -11.50 18.49 -9.67
N ASP A 60 -12.48 18.23 -8.80
CA ASP A 60 -12.18 17.77 -7.44
C ASP A 60 -11.69 16.32 -7.34
N ALA A 61 -12.39 15.37 -7.97
CA ALA A 61 -12.07 13.95 -7.82
C ALA A 61 -10.76 13.56 -8.51
N ALA A 62 -10.50 14.10 -9.69
CA ALA A 62 -9.27 13.86 -10.44
C ALA A 62 -8.04 14.46 -9.73
N TRP A 63 -8.19 15.60 -9.04
CA TRP A 63 -7.09 16.18 -8.28
C TRP A 63 -6.74 15.33 -7.05
N ALA A 64 -7.74 14.94 -6.26
CA ALA A 64 -7.51 14.06 -5.10
C ALA A 64 -6.88 12.71 -5.51
N HIS A 65 -7.31 12.15 -6.64
CA HIS A 65 -6.70 10.95 -7.22
C HIS A 65 -5.22 11.16 -7.56
N ARG A 66 -4.86 12.28 -8.19
CA ARG A 66 -3.46 12.58 -8.51
C ARG A 66 -2.59 12.73 -7.26
N VAL A 67 -3.10 13.35 -6.20
CA VAL A 67 -2.40 13.45 -4.91
C VAL A 67 -2.12 12.05 -4.36
N VAL A 68 -3.10 11.16 -4.39
CA VAL A 68 -2.97 9.77 -3.96
C VAL A 68 -1.95 9.00 -4.81
N GLU A 69 -2.02 9.14 -6.13
CA GLU A 69 -1.13 8.46 -7.08
C GLU A 69 0.35 8.85 -6.87
N HIS A 70 0.62 10.12 -6.57
CA HIS A 70 1.98 10.62 -6.34
C HIS A 70 2.38 10.59 -4.86
N TRP A 71 1.51 10.11 -3.96
CA TRP A 71 1.79 10.01 -2.53
C TRP A 71 3.04 9.21 -2.19
N PRO A 72 3.40 8.11 -2.90
CA PRO A 72 4.64 7.38 -2.64
C PRO A 72 5.92 8.21 -2.80
N HIS A 73 5.84 9.37 -3.46
CA HIS A 73 6.96 10.27 -3.73
C HIS A 73 6.92 11.55 -2.88
N VAL A 74 6.12 11.58 -1.81
CA VAL A 74 6.02 12.71 -0.90
C VAL A 74 7.35 12.98 -0.19
N SER A 75 7.72 14.26 -0.05
CA SER A 75 8.85 14.71 0.76
C SER A 75 8.43 15.77 1.77
N LEU A 76 9.22 15.91 2.83
CA LEU A 76 8.91 16.75 3.98
C LEU A 76 10.10 17.65 4.34
N THR A 77 9.80 18.84 4.82
CA THR A 77 10.74 19.72 5.52
C THR A 77 10.10 20.09 6.85
N VAL A 78 10.78 19.87 7.97
CA VAL A 78 10.29 20.25 9.30
C VAL A 78 11.13 21.40 9.83
N SER A 79 10.47 22.49 10.19
CA SER A 79 11.08 23.59 10.91
C SER A 79 10.80 23.37 12.39
N GLU A 80 11.77 22.80 13.10
CA GLU A 80 11.76 22.79 14.57
C GLU A 80 12.33 24.15 15.04
N PRO A 81 11.75 24.81 16.04
CA PRO A 81 12.38 25.99 16.61
C PRO A 81 13.73 25.58 17.21
N ASP A 82 14.79 26.30 16.83
CA ASP A 82 16.05 26.24 17.57
C ASP A 82 15.74 26.58 19.04
N THR A 83 16.26 25.77 19.97
CA THR A 83 16.20 26.10 21.41
C THR A 83 16.63 27.55 21.57
N PRO A 84 15.78 28.45 22.10
CA PRO A 84 16.14 29.84 22.19
C PRO A 84 17.38 29.96 23.09
N ASP A 85 18.43 30.60 22.57
CA ASP A 85 19.47 31.16 23.44
C ASP A 85 18.75 32.12 24.41
N GLU A 86 19.03 32.00 25.71
CA GLU A 86 18.30 32.64 26.82
C GLU A 86 18.26 34.19 26.76
N ASP A 87 18.90 34.82 25.76
CA ASP A 87 19.11 36.27 25.67
C ASP A 87 18.37 36.98 24.52
N THR A 88 17.48 36.32 23.77
CA THR A 88 16.75 36.96 22.66
C THR A 88 15.23 36.84 22.78
N GLU A 89 14.54 37.98 22.91
CA GLU A 89 13.08 38.13 22.75
C GLU A 89 12.63 37.93 21.29
N GLN A 90 13.14 36.91 20.60
CA GLN A 90 12.65 36.53 19.28
C GLN A 90 11.49 35.55 19.45
N GLU A 91 10.32 35.93 18.90
CA GLU A 91 9.21 35.00 18.68
C GLU A 91 9.77 33.74 18.01
N THR A 92 9.86 32.65 18.76
CA THR A 92 10.29 31.35 18.23
C THR A 92 9.32 30.98 17.12
N PRO A 93 9.80 30.64 15.91
CA PRO A 93 8.92 30.25 14.83
C PRO A 93 8.10 29.02 15.27
N ASP A 94 6.78 29.08 15.07
CA ASP A 94 5.90 27.95 15.33
C ASP A 94 6.42 26.70 14.58
N GLU A 95 6.41 25.54 15.23
CA GLU A 95 6.89 24.27 14.64
C GLU A 95 6.04 23.90 13.41
N VAL A 96 6.52 24.19 12.19
CA VAL A 96 5.75 23.95 10.96
C VAL A 96 6.35 22.79 10.16
N CYS A 97 5.50 21.87 9.73
CA CYS A 97 5.86 20.84 8.76
C CYS A 97 5.42 21.26 7.36
N THR A 98 6.37 21.37 6.43
CA THR A 98 6.09 21.62 5.01
C THR A 98 6.08 20.30 4.25
N VAL A 99 4.96 20.01 3.58
CA VAL A 99 4.73 18.81 2.78
C VAL A 99 4.84 19.15 1.31
N HIS A 100 5.64 18.37 0.57
CA HIS A 100 5.83 18.51 -0.87
C HIS A 100 5.32 17.26 -1.58
N VAL A 101 4.36 17.42 -2.48
CA VAL A 101 3.86 16.33 -3.34
C VAL A 101 4.24 16.64 -4.79
N PRO A 102 5.00 15.76 -5.47
CA PRO A 102 5.50 16.00 -6.82
C PRO A 102 4.37 15.76 -7.84
N LEU A 103 3.56 16.78 -8.06
CA LEU A 103 2.52 16.82 -9.08
C LEU A 103 3.00 17.66 -10.29
N PRO A 104 2.34 17.57 -11.47
CA PRO A 104 2.64 18.46 -12.60
C PRO A 104 2.57 19.95 -12.23
N THR A 105 1.65 20.30 -11.33
CA THR A 105 1.69 21.55 -10.57
C THR A 105 2.01 21.18 -9.12
N PRO A 106 3.25 21.37 -8.65
CA PRO A 106 3.68 20.92 -7.33
C PRO A 106 2.74 21.41 -6.23
N LEU A 107 2.35 20.51 -5.34
CA LEU A 107 1.57 20.85 -4.16
C LEU A 107 2.53 21.02 -3.00
N VAL A 108 2.55 22.23 -2.43
CA VAL A 108 3.31 22.57 -1.23
C VAL A 108 2.32 23.03 -0.16
N VAL A 109 2.31 22.35 0.99
CA VAL A 109 1.35 22.63 2.06
C VAL A 109 2.09 22.74 3.39
N GLN A 110 1.82 23.81 4.13
CA GLN A 110 2.27 23.96 5.50
C GLN A 110 1.23 23.37 6.44
N ALA A 111 1.66 22.40 7.25
CA ALA A 111 0.86 21.75 8.27
C ALA A 111 1.32 22.24 9.64
N PRO A 112 0.45 22.95 10.39
CA PRO A 112 0.74 23.33 11.76
C PRO A 112 0.65 22.12 12.71
N PRO A 113 1.20 22.22 13.93
CA PRO A 113 1.02 21.20 14.95
C PRO A 113 -0.45 21.03 15.26
N ALA A 114 -0.87 19.77 15.38
CA ALA A 114 -2.25 19.42 15.67
C ALA A 114 -2.45 19.25 17.18
N SER A 115 -3.58 19.75 17.68
CA SER A 115 -4.03 19.43 19.04
C SER A 115 -4.27 17.94 19.23
N GLU A 116 -4.15 17.43 20.46
CA GLU A 116 -4.39 16.01 20.76
C GLU A 116 -5.75 15.51 20.30
N ARG A 117 -6.78 16.36 20.42
CA ARG A 117 -8.13 16.05 19.94
C ARG A 117 -8.16 15.90 18.42
N ALA A 118 -7.51 16.81 17.68
CA ALA A 118 -7.43 16.72 16.22
C ALA A 118 -6.66 15.46 15.79
N SER A 119 -5.55 15.15 16.46
CA SER A 119 -4.74 13.97 16.21
C SER A 119 -5.49 12.67 16.49
N SER A 120 -6.24 12.59 17.59
CA SER A 120 -7.07 11.42 17.92
C SER A 120 -8.19 11.20 16.90
N VAL A 121 -8.91 12.25 16.51
CA VAL A 121 -9.98 12.14 15.50
C VAL A 121 -9.43 11.75 14.13
N TYR A 122 -8.30 12.34 13.72
CA TYR A 122 -7.67 12.04 12.45
C TYR A 122 -7.12 10.61 12.41
N SER A 123 -6.38 10.18 13.43
CA SER A 123 -5.82 8.83 13.52
C SER A 123 -6.91 7.76 13.54
N ALA A 124 -8.01 7.98 14.25
CA ALA A 124 -9.15 7.06 14.22
C ALA A 124 -9.75 6.91 12.80
N ARG A 125 -9.93 8.03 12.08
CA ARG A 125 -10.41 8.03 10.69
C ARG A 125 -9.44 7.37 9.74
N LEU A 126 -8.14 7.64 9.90
CA LEU A 126 -7.07 7.05 9.12
C LEU A 126 -7.03 5.53 9.29
N VAL A 127 -7.02 5.04 10.55
CA VAL A 127 -7.01 3.60 10.85
C VAL A 127 -8.25 2.92 10.28
N HIS A 128 -9.43 3.54 10.41
CA HIS A 128 -10.65 2.99 9.83
C HIS A 128 -10.56 2.87 8.30
N ALA A 129 -10.12 3.92 7.60
CA ALA A 129 -9.97 3.89 6.14
C ALA A 129 -8.90 2.89 5.66
N LEU A 130 -7.80 2.75 6.40
CA LEU A 130 -6.76 1.75 6.12
C LEU A 130 -7.27 0.33 6.38
N ALA A 131 -8.06 0.11 7.42
CA ALA A 131 -8.68 -1.19 7.71
C ALA A 131 -9.64 -1.61 6.60
N GLU A 132 -10.51 -0.70 6.13
CA GLU A 132 -11.41 -0.96 5.00
C GLU A 132 -10.66 -1.24 3.69
N HIS A 133 -9.55 -0.54 3.45
CA HIS A 133 -8.70 -0.80 2.28
C HIS A 133 -8.06 -2.18 2.36
N THR A 134 -7.48 -2.51 3.51
CA THR A 134 -6.81 -3.79 3.76
C THR A 134 -7.78 -4.96 3.64
N GLN A 135 -8.99 -4.84 4.22
CA GLN A 135 -10.01 -5.88 4.13
C GLN A 135 -10.43 -6.17 2.68
N ARG A 136 -10.57 -5.12 1.85
CA ARG A 136 -10.87 -5.27 0.43
C ARG A 136 -9.74 -5.92 -0.35
N GLN A 137 -8.49 -5.56 -0.05
CA GLN A 137 -7.33 -6.18 -0.67
C GLN A 137 -7.23 -7.68 -0.33
N VAL A 138 -7.42 -8.03 0.95
CA VAL A 138 -7.44 -9.42 1.41
C VAL A 138 -8.53 -10.22 0.70
N ALA A 139 -9.77 -9.71 0.68
CA ALA A 139 -10.87 -10.38 -0.02
C ALA A 139 -10.60 -10.58 -1.52
N GLY A 140 -9.96 -9.60 -2.18
CA GLY A 140 -9.54 -9.71 -3.57
C GLY A 140 -8.47 -10.79 -3.79
N LEU A 141 -7.45 -10.83 -2.93
CA LEU A 141 -6.40 -11.85 -2.97
C LEU A 141 -6.97 -13.25 -2.71
N GLU A 142 -7.86 -13.42 -1.74
CA GLU A 142 -8.54 -14.69 -1.47
C GLU A 142 -9.37 -15.17 -2.66
N ALA A 143 -10.05 -14.25 -3.36
CA ALA A 143 -10.77 -14.59 -4.59
C ALA A 143 -9.81 -15.05 -5.71
N ALA A 144 -8.68 -14.36 -5.90
CA ALA A 144 -7.67 -14.73 -6.89
C ALA A 144 -7.01 -16.09 -6.57
N VAL A 145 -6.74 -16.39 -5.30
CA VAL A 145 -6.21 -17.68 -4.86
C VAL A 145 -7.22 -18.79 -5.14
N ARG A 146 -8.50 -18.59 -4.80
CA ARG A 146 -9.56 -19.57 -5.09
C ARG A 146 -9.70 -19.83 -6.59
N ALA A 147 -9.68 -18.79 -7.42
CA ALA A 147 -9.73 -18.92 -8.87
C ALA A 147 -8.53 -19.72 -9.41
N SER A 148 -7.33 -19.46 -8.89
CA SER A 148 -6.10 -20.17 -9.27
C SER A 148 -6.14 -21.65 -8.87
N HIS A 149 -6.65 -21.97 -7.69
CA HIS A 149 -6.85 -23.36 -7.27
C HIS A 149 -7.86 -24.09 -8.18
N ALA A 150 -8.99 -23.47 -8.48
CA ALA A 150 -9.99 -24.06 -9.38
C ALA A 150 -9.41 -24.32 -10.78
N ALA A 151 -8.58 -23.41 -11.30
CA ALA A 151 -7.89 -23.61 -12.58
C ALA A 151 -6.90 -24.78 -12.52
N LEU A 152 -6.10 -24.89 -11.46
CA LEU A 152 -5.18 -26.01 -11.27
C LEU A 152 -5.91 -27.35 -11.15
N ASP A 153 -7.04 -27.40 -10.46
CA ASP A 153 -7.84 -28.62 -10.33
C ASP A 153 -8.50 -29.02 -11.66
N ALA A 154 -8.95 -28.05 -12.47
CA ALA A 154 -9.44 -28.30 -13.82
C ALA A 154 -8.34 -28.88 -14.72
N GLU A 155 -7.11 -28.34 -14.67
CA GLU A 155 -5.98 -28.89 -15.43
C GLU A 155 -5.62 -30.31 -14.94
N ARG A 156 -5.58 -30.55 -13.63
CA ARG A 156 -5.35 -31.89 -13.06
C ARG A 156 -6.41 -32.89 -13.50
N ALA A 157 -7.68 -32.47 -13.58
CA ALA A 157 -8.76 -33.33 -14.07
C ALA A 157 -8.51 -33.74 -15.53
N LYS A 158 -8.15 -32.79 -16.40
CA LYS A 158 -7.77 -33.08 -17.80
C LYS A 158 -6.60 -34.06 -17.89
N TYR A 159 -5.56 -33.86 -17.09
CA TYR A 159 -4.41 -34.79 -17.07
C TYR A 159 -4.80 -36.19 -16.59
N ARG A 160 -5.68 -36.31 -15.60
CA ARG A 160 -6.20 -37.61 -15.16
C ARG A 160 -6.99 -38.31 -16.27
N GLU A 161 -7.81 -37.57 -17.01
CA GLU A 161 -8.55 -38.10 -18.16
C GLU A 161 -7.61 -38.59 -19.27
N LEU A 162 -6.57 -37.81 -19.60
CA LEU A 162 -5.56 -38.20 -20.59
C LEU A 162 -4.79 -39.46 -20.18
N LEU A 163 -4.40 -39.55 -18.90
CA LEU A 163 -3.72 -40.74 -18.37
C LEU A 163 -4.64 -41.96 -18.31
N ALA A 164 -5.93 -41.78 -18.03
CA ALA A 164 -6.91 -42.86 -18.06
C ALA A 164 -7.19 -43.35 -19.50
N ALA A 165 -7.16 -42.44 -20.48
CA ALA A 165 -7.36 -42.77 -21.90
C ALA A 165 -6.19 -43.55 -22.53
N HIS A 166 -4.99 -43.45 -21.95
CA HIS A 166 -3.79 -44.16 -22.39
C HIS A 166 -3.24 -45.04 -21.27
N PRO A 167 -3.80 -46.26 -21.07
CA PRO A 167 -3.28 -47.17 -20.06
C PRO A 167 -1.79 -47.45 -20.32
N PRO A 168 -0.93 -47.46 -19.28
CA PRO A 168 0.48 -47.73 -19.46
C PRO A 168 0.65 -49.10 -20.11
N SER A 169 1.30 -49.13 -21.28
CA SER A 169 1.65 -50.39 -21.92
C SER A 169 2.64 -51.12 -21.00
N THR A 170 2.16 -52.10 -20.25
CA THR A 170 3.06 -52.96 -19.46
C THR A 170 3.86 -53.81 -20.43
N ALA A 171 5.15 -53.53 -20.58
CA ALA A 171 6.07 -54.44 -21.25
C ALA A 171 6.15 -55.72 -20.42
N ARG A 172 5.41 -56.75 -20.84
CA ARG A 172 5.52 -58.09 -20.26
C ARG A 172 6.70 -58.80 -20.90
N TYR A 173 7.76 -59.03 -20.14
CA TYR A 173 8.78 -60.00 -20.52
C TYR A 173 8.13 -61.39 -20.44
N ALA A 174 7.97 -62.05 -21.58
CA ALA A 174 7.52 -63.44 -21.59
C ALA A 174 8.56 -64.28 -20.85
N ALA A 175 8.15 -65.04 -19.83
CA ALA A 175 9.04 -65.89 -19.02
C ALA A 175 9.79 -66.96 -19.86
N ALA A 176 9.38 -67.19 -21.11
CA ALA A 176 10.06 -68.08 -22.06
C ALA A 176 11.19 -67.41 -22.86
N SER A 177 11.42 -66.10 -22.73
CA SER A 177 12.40 -65.36 -23.54
C SER A 177 13.76 -65.23 -22.85
N ILE A 178 14.41 -66.36 -22.58
CA ILE A 178 15.86 -66.36 -22.23
C ILE A 178 16.73 -66.32 -23.51
N VAL A 179 16.16 -66.48 -24.71
CA VAL A 179 16.98 -66.73 -25.91
C VAL A 179 17.23 -65.50 -26.81
N HIS A 180 16.44 -64.42 -26.82
CA HIS A 180 16.70 -63.29 -27.74
C HIS A 180 16.53 -61.89 -27.11
N PRO A 181 17.62 -61.13 -26.89
CA PRO A 181 17.60 -59.79 -26.31
C PRO A 181 17.26 -58.73 -27.38
N GLY A 182 16.06 -58.78 -27.97
CA GLY A 182 15.71 -57.83 -29.03
C GLY A 182 14.25 -57.71 -29.46
N ARG A 183 13.30 -58.40 -28.84
CA ARG A 183 11.89 -58.32 -29.24
C ARG A 183 10.97 -57.96 -28.07
N ILE A 184 10.89 -56.66 -27.77
CA ILE A 184 9.81 -56.11 -26.96
C ILE A 184 8.53 -56.17 -27.83
N ARG A 185 7.58 -57.01 -27.43
CA ARG A 185 6.23 -57.00 -28.03
C ARG A 185 5.32 -56.19 -27.12
N TYR A 186 4.80 -55.08 -27.64
CA TYR A 186 3.73 -54.35 -26.99
C TYR A 186 2.43 -55.12 -27.20
N VAL A 187 1.80 -55.53 -26.10
CA VAL A 187 0.48 -56.16 -26.11
C VAL A 187 -0.52 -55.05 -25.81
N PRO A 188 -1.40 -54.67 -26.76
CA PRO A 188 -2.52 -53.79 -26.43
C PRO A 188 -3.47 -54.52 -25.48
N CYS A 189 -4.03 -53.78 -24.52
CA CYS A 189 -5.03 -54.30 -23.58
C CYS A 189 -6.28 -54.81 -24.30
#